data_AF-A0A5B7SZV6-F1
#
_entry.id   AF-A0A5B7SZV6-F1
#
_cell.length_a   1.000
_cell.length_b   1.000
_cell.length_c   1.000
_cell.angle_alpha   90.00
_cell.angle_beta   90.00
_cell.angle_gamma   90.00
#
_symmetry.space_group_name_H-M   'P 1'
#
loop_
_entity.id
_entity.type
_entity.pdbx_description
1 polymer ?
#
loop_
_entity_poly.entity_id
_entity_poly.type
_entity_poly.pdbx_seq_one_letter_code
_entity_poly.pdbx_strand_id
1 'polypeptide(L)' 'MERLWRSVNYEKYLNPPEDGLELFLLLAEYFYYYNNEKRHESIDYDRPIDVFKKAAYINLDL' A
#
# COMPACT_ATOMS: atom_id res chain seq x y z
N MET A 1 -0.19 -5.56 -10.67
CA MET A 1 1.11 -5.81 -10.01
C MET A 1 2.13 -4.71 -10.32
N GLU A 2 2.38 -4.36 -11.58
CA GLU A 2 3.47 -3.43 -11.94
C GLU A 2 3.34 -1.99 -11.41
N ARG A 3 2.12 -1.41 -11.38
CA ARG A 3 1.94 -0.02 -10.95
C ARG A 3 2.34 0.20 -9.49
N LEU A 4 1.92 -0.72 -8.61
CA LEU A 4 2.29 -0.72 -7.20
C LEU A 4 3.80 -0.83 -7.03
N TRP A 5 4.42 -1.76 -7.75
CA TRP A 5 5.86 -2.02 -7.66
C TRP A 5 6.73 -0.88 -8.20
N ARG A 6 6.24 -0.15 -9.21
CA ARG A 6 6.86 1.11 -9.62
C ARG A 6 6.84 2.13 -8.49
N SER A 7 5.72 2.34 -7.79
CA SER A 7 5.65 3.28 -6.66
C SER A 7 6.61 2.91 -5.53
N VAL A 8 6.77 1.62 -5.22
CA VAL A 8 7.75 1.18 -4.21
C VAL A 8 9.18 1.52 -4.64
N ASN A 9 9.53 1.22 -5.89
CA ASN A 9 10.85 1.52 -6.43
C ASN A 9 11.13 3.03 -6.43
N TYR A 10 10.18 3.87 -6.83
CA TYR A 10 10.40 5.32 -6.87
C TYR A 10 10.45 5.95 -5.47
N GLU A 11 9.62 5.50 -4.53
CA GLU A 11 9.45 6.17 -3.23
C GLU A 11 10.41 5.65 -2.16
N LYS A 12 10.90 4.41 -2.26
CA LYS A 12 11.68 3.78 -1.18
C LYS A 12 13.08 3.30 -1.57
N TYR A 13 13.41 3.13 -2.85
CA TYR A 13 14.76 2.70 -3.28
C TYR A 13 15.76 3.86 -3.47
N LEU A 14 15.46 5.05 -2.93
CA LEU A 14 16.45 6.13 -2.87
C LEU A 14 17.65 5.77 -1.98
N ASN A 15 17.43 4.92 -0.95
CA ASN A 15 18.47 4.28 -0.16
C ASN A 15 18.17 2.77 -0.14
N PRO A 16 18.91 1.95 -0.92
CA PRO A 16 18.66 0.52 -0.93
C PRO A 16 18.98 -0.09 0.44
N PRO A 17 18.16 -1.03 0.94
CA PRO A 17 18.41 -1.70 2.20
C PRO A 17 19.71 -2.52 2.13
N GLU A 18 20.45 -2.56 3.24
CA GLU A 18 21.73 -3.25 3.39
C GLU A 18 21.55 -4.77 3.46
N ASP A 19 20.42 -5.23 4.03
CA ASP A 19 20.10 -6.64 4.16
C ASP A 19 18.61 -6.96 3.96
N GLY A 20 18.27 -8.25 4.07
CA GLY A 20 16.91 -8.75 3.89
C GLY A 20 15.94 -8.35 5.01
N LEU A 21 16.43 -8.11 6.23
CA LEU A 21 15.60 -7.66 7.36
C LEU A 21 15.20 -6.20 7.16
N GLU A 22 16.14 -5.35 6.76
CA GLU A 22 15.87 -3.96 6.46
C GLU A 22 14.91 -3.83 5.26
N LEU A 23 15.10 -4.63 4.20
CA LEU A 23 14.16 -4.69 3.08
C LEU A 23 12.75 -5.05 3.54
N PHE A 24 12.62 -6.07 4.40
CA PHE A 24 11.33 -6.49 4.92
C PHE A 24 10.65 -5.37 5.73
N LEU A 25 11.38 -4.71 6.63
CA LEU A 25 10.85 -3.62 7.45
C LEU A 25 10.43 -2.42 6.59
N LEU A 26 11.25 -2.04 5.62
CA LEU A 26 10.96 -0.96 4.68
C LEU A 26 9.69 -1.23 3.86
N LEU A 27 9.53 -2.47 3.38
CA LEU A 27 8.31 -2.87 2.66
C LEU A 27 7.09 -2.89 3.59
N ALA A 28 7.22 -3.42 4.80
CA ALA A 28 6.13 -3.45 5.77
C ALA A 28 5.64 -2.04 6.11
N GLU A 29 6.56 -1.12 6.38
CA GLU A 29 6.26 0.30 6.62
C GLU A 29 5.57 0.93 5.40
N TYR A 30 6.12 0.70 4.20
CA TYR A 30 5.54 1.24 2.97
C TYR A 30 4.11 0.76 2.76
N PHE A 31 3.85 -0.54 2.88
CA PHE A 31 2.52 -1.10 2.68
C PHE A 31 1.53 -0.68 3.75
N TYR A 32 1.98 -0.50 4.99
CA TYR A 32 1.16 0.06 6.05
C TYR A 32 0.69 1.47 5.66
N TYR A 33 1.63 2.36 5.31
CA TYR A 33 1.35 3.73 4.88
C TYR A 33 0.45 3.76 3.63
N TYR A 34 0.79 3.00 2.59
CA TYR A 34 0.06 2.94 1.33
C TYR A 34 -1.41 2.57 1.53
N ASN A 35 -1.69 1.62 2.42
CA ASN A 35 -3.03 1.08 2.65
C ASN A 35 -3.85 1.89 3.67
N ASN A 36 -3.21 2.44 4.71
CA ASN A 36 -3.91 3.02 5.87
C ASN A 36 -3.87 4.55 5.93
N GLU A 37 -2.99 5.19 5.16
CA GLU A 37 -2.76 6.64 5.25
C GLU A 37 -2.82 7.32 3.89
N LYS A 38 -2.16 6.77 2.87
CA LYS A 38 -2.11 7.35 1.52
C LYS A 38 -3.50 7.38 0.89
N ARG A 39 -3.90 8.55 0.40
CA ARG A 39 -5.09 8.75 -0.43
C ARG A 39 -4.74 8.56 -1.90
N HIS A 40 -5.60 7.88 -2.64
CA HIS A 40 -5.34 7.54 -4.04
C HIS A 40 -6.43 8.10 -4.94
N GLU A 41 -6.04 8.92 -5.91
CA GLU A 41 -6.96 9.55 -6.87
C GLU A 41 -7.81 8.53 -7.64
N SER A 42 -7.24 7.35 -7.96
CA SER A 42 -7.96 6.29 -8.68
C SER A 42 -9.10 5.64 -7.90
N ILE A 43 -9.20 5.93 -6.60
CA ILE A 43 -10.31 5.50 -5.72
C ILE A 43 -10.90 6.72 -5.00
N ASP A 44 -11.13 7.80 -5.74
CA ASP A 44 -11.79 9.02 -5.25
C ASP A 44 -11.13 9.62 -4.00
N TYR A 45 -9.80 9.53 -3.94
CA TYR A 45 -9.00 9.96 -2.79
C TYR A 45 -9.35 9.24 -1.48
N ASP A 46 -9.96 8.07 -1.53
CA ASP A 46 -10.07 7.15 -0.40
C ASP A 46 -8.74 6.41 -0.16
N ARG A 47 -8.70 5.74 0.99
CA ARG A 47 -7.60 4.84 1.36
C ARG A 47 -7.96 3.42 0.94
N PRO A 48 -6.98 2.60 0.49
CA PRO A 48 -7.26 1.24 0.03
C PRO A 48 -7.96 0.39 1.10
N ILE A 49 -7.62 0.58 2.38
CA ILE A 49 -8.26 -0.15 3.48
C ILE A 49 -9.76 0.17 3.63
N ASP A 50 -10.17 1.41 3.35
CA ASP A 50 -11.57 1.83 3.47
C ASP A 50 -12.40 1.23 2.35
N VAL A 51 -11.87 1.23 1.12
CA VAL A 51 -12.51 0.59 -0.05
C VAL A 51 -12.65 -0.91 0.17
N PHE A 52 -11.59 -1.57 0.65
CA PHE A 52 -11.62 -3.00 0.93
C PHE A 52 -12.65 -3.35 2.00
N LYS A 53 -12.69 -2.59 3.11
CA LYS A 53 -13.68 -2.78 4.18
C LYS A 53 -15.10 -2.59 3.66
N LYS A 54 -15.38 -1.51 2.91
CA LYS A 54 -16.70 -1.27 2.30
C LYS A 54 -17.13 -2.46 1.44
N ALA A 55 -16.24 -2.96 0.57
CA ALA A 55 -16.53 -4.12 -0.27
C ALA A 55 -16.75 -5.41 0.55
N ALA A 56 -15.95 -5.64 1.60
CA ALA A 56 -16.11 -6.80 2.47
C ALA A 56 -17.45 -6.78 3.22
N TYR A 57 -17.88 -5.63 3.73
CA TYR A 57 -19.21 -5.48 4.36
C TYR A 57 -20.33 -5.78 3.37
N ILE A 58 -20.29 -5.18 2.16
CA ILE A 58 -21.30 -5.43 1.11
C ILE A 58 -21.41 -6.93 0.77
N ASN A 59 -20.28 -7.65 0.71
CA ASN A 59 -20.28 -9.08 0.40
C ASN A 59 -20.81 -9.97 1.55
N LEU A 60 -20.85 -9.48 2.79
CA LEU A 60 -21.40 -10.19 3.94
C LEU A 60 -22.92 -9.95 4.11
N ASP A 61 -23.45 -8.90 3.47
CA ASP A 61 -24.87 -8.51 3.50
C ASP A 61 -25.69 -9.10 2.32
N LEU A 62 -25.08 -9.94 1.47
CA LEU A 62 -25.68 -10.66 0.33
C LEU A 62 -25.79 -12.17 0.61
#